data_AF-A0A975C6E2-F1
#
_entry.id   AF-A0A975C6E2-F1
#
_cell.length_a   1.000
_cell.length_b   1.000
_cell.length_c   1.000
_cell.angle_alpha   90.00
_cell.angle_beta   90.00
_cell.angle_gamma   90.00
#
_symmetry.space_group_name_H-M   'P 1'
#
loop_
_entity.id
_entity.type
_entity.pdbx_description
1 polymer ?
#
loop_
_entity_poly.entity_id
_entity_poly.type
_entity_poly.pdbx_seq_one_letter_code
_entity_poly.pdbx_strand_id
1 'polypeptide(L)'
;MSIEETLKELREEKELSRLHIDMLGKLSSSKNIRKLRGPAKRFYKLYLIKMFADAVYNNYSDYKKMEKFLHDMLADKGDTLLKQMRGSEKRDDMFERDILLLQKTFLFKISDGNLDRIIEFIRSYSLNYLTSEKTLYKYKDLKFFIMDIHFYDIAILPHWWIDLNPFIKQPTITFPEYFAYQDIINLWNDVLDKEERMYRMRKDKGLSLSNREYRCLNHSSNTTLRMCLIAATNFVEGYLLYYFYNVKSMNKYPGNSLVKETKIRKINDKRIYKELIKKEYTSQVGIIDPLYKKYEEMLDLRDRIVHLSAFKDDEVSHSQMQPLISISIDKTAEMLSDCVDLVLSIEGMVEEKLLFWWDSMEYPDFKSYKRISNLKSK
;
A
#
# COMPACT_ATOMS: atom_id res chain seq x y z
N MET A 1 5.69 -18.64 -22.20
CA MET A 1 4.51 -18.64 -21.33
C MET A 1 3.50 -17.68 -21.93
N SER A 2 2.29 -18.14 -22.22
CA SER A 2 1.22 -17.28 -22.72
C SER A 2 0.63 -16.43 -21.59
N ILE A 3 -0.08 -15.35 -21.95
CA ILE A 3 -0.83 -14.53 -20.96
C ILE A 3 -1.86 -15.41 -20.23
N GLU A 4 -2.49 -16.35 -20.94
CA GLU A 4 -3.47 -17.26 -20.36
C GLU A 4 -2.85 -18.22 -19.33
N GLU A 5 -1.67 -18.76 -19.62
CA GLU A 5 -0.90 -19.59 -18.68
C GLU A 5 -0.53 -18.78 -17.43
N THR A 6 -0.04 -17.55 -17.60
CA THR A 6 0.34 -16.66 -16.49
C THR A 6 -0.88 -16.32 -15.62
N LEU A 7 -2.02 -15.99 -16.23
CA LEU A 7 -3.26 -15.69 -15.51
C LEU A 7 -3.83 -16.91 -14.78
N LYS A 8 -3.64 -18.11 -15.35
CA LYS A 8 -4.03 -19.36 -14.71
C LYS A 8 -3.17 -19.63 -13.47
N GLU A 9 -1.85 -19.53 -13.58
CA GLU A 9 -0.92 -19.68 -12.45
C GLU A 9 -1.27 -18.71 -11.31
N LEU A 10 -1.50 -17.44 -11.61
CA LEU A 10 -1.89 -16.44 -10.61
C LEU A 10 -3.21 -16.78 -9.90
N ARG A 11 -4.19 -17.36 -10.60
CA ARG A 11 -5.45 -17.82 -10.00
C ARG A 11 -5.23 -19.04 -9.11
N GLU A 12 -4.41 -19.99 -9.53
CA GLU A 12 -4.08 -21.18 -8.76
C GLU A 12 -3.34 -20.83 -7.47
N GLU A 13 -2.38 -19.89 -7.53
CA GLU A 13 -1.74 -19.32 -6.34
C GLU A 13 -2.77 -18.62 -5.43
N LYS A 14 -3.72 -17.87 -6.04
CA LYS A 14 -4.80 -17.20 -5.31
C LYS A 14 -5.62 -18.19 -4.47
N GLU A 15 -6.08 -19.25 -5.11
CA GLU A 15 -6.89 -20.28 -4.47
C GLU A 15 -6.10 -21.07 -3.43
N LEU A 16 -4.83 -21.38 -3.70
CA LEU A 16 -3.99 -22.10 -2.75
C LEU A 16 -3.84 -21.34 -1.42
N SER A 17 -3.59 -20.04 -1.50
CA SER A 17 -3.46 -19.22 -0.29
C SER A 17 -4.79 -19.11 0.45
N ARG A 18 -5.91 -19.05 -0.27
CA ARG A 18 -7.26 -19.06 0.32
C ARG A 18 -7.53 -20.36 1.09
N LEU A 19 -7.14 -21.50 0.53
CA LEU A 19 -7.22 -22.81 1.20
C LEU A 19 -6.34 -22.87 2.46
N HIS A 20 -5.13 -22.32 2.39
CA HIS A 20 -4.25 -22.22 3.55
C HIS A 20 -4.92 -21.39 4.66
N ILE A 21 -5.39 -20.17 4.36
CA ILE A 21 -6.04 -19.32 5.38
C ILE A 21 -7.31 -19.97 5.97
N ASP A 22 -8.10 -20.70 5.16
CA ASP A 22 -9.24 -21.49 5.68
C ASP A 22 -8.79 -22.59 6.65
N MET A 23 -7.72 -23.32 6.30
CA MET A 23 -7.16 -24.34 7.19
C MET A 23 -6.67 -23.75 8.52
N LEU A 24 -5.97 -22.61 8.46
CA LEU A 24 -5.52 -21.89 9.65
C LEU A 24 -6.71 -21.46 10.53
N GLY A 25 -7.80 -20.99 9.92
CA GLY A 25 -9.06 -20.68 10.61
C GLY A 25 -9.66 -21.90 11.32
N LYS A 26 -9.69 -23.05 10.67
CA LYS A 26 -10.17 -24.32 11.25
C LYS A 26 -9.31 -24.80 12.41
N LEU A 27 -7.99 -24.81 12.24
CA LEU A 27 -7.02 -25.25 13.25
C LEU A 27 -6.98 -24.32 14.47
N SER A 28 -7.11 -23.01 14.26
CA SER A 28 -7.13 -22.02 15.34
C SER A 28 -8.44 -22.01 16.13
N SER A 29 -9.50 -22.69 15.70
CA SER A 29 -10.81 -22.69 16.35
C SER A 29 -10.78 -23.04 17.85
N SER A 30 -11.66 -22.42 18.63
CA SER A 30 -11.78 -22.68 20.08
C SER A 30 -12.02 -24.17 20.37
N LYS A 31 -12.72 -24.89 19.48
CA LYS A 31 -12.97 -26.32 19.58
C LYS A 31 -11.68 -27.13 19.58
N ASN A 32 -10.75 -26.84 18.69
CA ASN A 32 -9.48 -27.58 18.59
C ASN A 32 -8.54 -27.23 19.75
N ILE A 33 -8.40 -25.95 20.08
CA ILE A 33 -7.53 -25.52 21.18
C ILE A 33 -7.96 -26.08 22.54
N ARG A 34 -9.27 -26.23 22.79
CA ARG A 34 -9.80 -26.79 24.05
C ARG A 34 -9.52 -28.29 24.24
N LYS A 35 -9.19 -29.02 23.18
CA LYS A 35 -8.81 -30.45 23.27
C LYS A 35 -7.45 -30.65 23.95
N LEU A 36 -6.61 -29.62 23.96
CA LEU A 36 -5.26 -29.65 24.52
C LEU A 36 -5.22 -28.96 25.88
N ARG A 37 -4.27 -29.35 26.73
CA ARG A 37 -4.05 -28.77 28.07
C ARG A 37 -2.56 -28.52 28.30
N GLY A 38 -2.25 -27.69 29.29
CA GLY A 38 -0.88 -27.47 29.77
C GLY A 38 0.13 -27.11 28.66
N PRO A 39 1.34 -27.68 28.68
CA PRO A 39 2.39 -27.42 27.69
C PRO A 39 1.98 -27.71 26.26
N ALA A 40 1.24 -28.80 26.00
CA ALA A 40 0.77 -29.13 24.65
C ALA A 40 -0.09 -28.02 24.04
N LYS A 41 -0.96 -27.40 24.84
CA LYS A 41 -1.76 -26.24 24.40
C LYS A 41 -0.89 -25.02 24.09
N ARG A 42 0.16 -24.77 24.89
CA ARG A 42 1.12 -23.67 24.70
C ARG A 42 1.87 -23.84 23.37
N PHE A 43 2.44 -25.02 23.14
CA PHE A 43 3.12 -25.37 21.89
C PHE A 43 2.19 -25.30 20.69
N TYR A 44 0.98 -25.85 20.78
CA TYR A 44 0.01 -25.80 19.68
C TYR A 44 -0.30 -24.36 19.24
N LYS A 45 -0.48 -23.43 20.19
CA LYS A 45 -0.65 -22.01 19.87
C LYS A 45 0.59 -21.41 19.21
N LEU A 46 1.79 -21.71 19.71
CA LEU A 46 3.03 -21.22 19.11
C LEU A 46 3.19 -21.68 17.65
N TYR A 47 2.89 -22.94 17.37
CA TYR A 47 2.95 -23.49 16.02
C TYR A 47 1.84 -22.98 15.10
N LEU A 48 0.67 -22.60 15.63
CA LEU A 48 -0.34 -21.84 14.88
C LEU A 48 0.16 -20.45 14.49
N ILE A 49 0.87 -19.76 15.40
CA ILE A 49 1.47 -18.45 15.10
C ILE A 49 2.55 -18.59 14.02
N LYS A 50 3.37 -19.65 14.10
CA LYS A 50 4.32 -19.99 13.04
C LYS A 50 3.63 -20.21 11.69
N MET A 51 2.58 -21.04 11.65
CA MET A 51 1.82 -21.33 10.44
C MET A 51 1.19 -20.06 9.84
N PHE A 52 0.70 -19.15 10.68
CA PHE A 52 0.24 -17.83 10.26
C PHE A 52 1.38 -16.99 9.66
N ALA A 53 2.54 -16.95 10.30
CA ALA A 53 3.69 -16.22 9.80
C ALA A 53 4.16 -16.78 8.45
N ASP A 54 4.29 -18.10 8.32
CA ASP A 54 4.63 -18.76 7.05
C ASP A 54 3.62 -18.42 5.94
N ALA A 55 2.32 -18.30 6.26
CA ALA A 55 1.31 -17.90 5.29
C ALA A 55 1.47 -16.45 4.81
N VAL A 56 1.79 -15.53 5.72
CA VAL A 56 1.94 -14.08 5.42
C VAL A 56 3.28 -13.76 4.76
N TYR A 57 4.31 -14.57 5.00
CA TYR A 57 5.63 -14.44 4.35
C TYR A 57 5.79 -15.31 3.10
N ASN A 58 4.70 -15.95 2.64
CA ASN A 58 4.68 -16.83 1.47
C ASN A 58 5.75 -17.96 1.55
N ASN A 59 5.93 -18.56 2.73
CA ASN A 59 6.79 -19.73 2.96
C ASN A 59 5.95 -21.01 3.05
N TYR A 60 5.31 -21.40 1.95
CA TYR A 60 4.42 -22.57 1.93
C TYR A 60 5.12 -23.92 2.05
N SER A 61 6.45 -23.96 1.93
CA SER A 61 7.23 -25.20 2.06
C SER A 61 7.17 -25.79 3.47
N ASP A 62 7.14 -24.92 4.49
CA ASP A 62 7.01 -25.32 5.89
C ASP A 62 5.55 -25.36 6.35
N TYR A 63 4.65 -24.65 5.65
CA TYR A 63 3.22 -24.63 5.95
C TYR A 63 2.60 -26.03 6.05
N LYS A 64 2.79 -26.89 5.04
CA LYS A 64 2.24 -28.26 5.03
C LYS A 64 2.82 -29.13 6.14
N LYS A 65 4.09 -28.94 6.49
CA LYS A 65 4.73 -29.66 7.61
C LYS A 65 4.11 -29.23 8.94
N MET A 66 3.86 -27.93 9.11
CA MET A 66 3.23 -27.38 10.31
C MET A 66 1.77 -27.81 10.42
N GLU A 67 1.03 -27.80 9.32
CA GLU A 67 -0.34 -28.33 9.24
C GLU A 67 -0.41 -29.77 9.73
N LYS A 68 0.42 -30.65 9.16
CA LYS A 68 0.50 -32.06 9.58
C LYS A 68 0.83 -32.19 11.07
N PHE A 69 1.85 -31.46 11.53
CA PHE A 69 2.25 -31.48 12.94
C PHE A 69 1.10 -31.07 13.88
N LEU A 70 0.34 -30.02 13.54
CA LEU A 70 -0.81 -29.58 14.33
C LEU A 70 -1.94 -30.61 14.33
N HIS A 71 -2.19 -31.29 13.20
CA HIS A 71 -3.13 -32.40 13.15
C HIS A 71 -2.70 -33.58 14.03
N ASP A 72 -1.43 -33.95 13.98
CA ASP A 72 -0.86 -35.02 14.81
C ASP A 72 -0.98 -34.68 16.31
N MET A 73 -0.72 -33.41 16.69
CA MET A 73 -0.94 -32.94 18.07
C MET A 73 -2.38 -33.12 18.54
N LEU A 74 -3.36 -32.87 17.66
CA LEU A 74 -4.79 -33.03 17.99
C LEU A 74 -5.19 -34.52 18.07
N ALA A 75 -4.56 -35.39 17.29
CA ALA A 75 -4.86 -36.82 17.24
C ALA A 75 -4.24 -37.60 18.41
N ASP A 76 -2.95 -37.42 18.69
CA ASP A 76 -2.19 -38.16 19.72
C ASP A 76 -2.18 -37.47 21.10
N LYS A 77 -3.18 -36.62 21.36
CA LYS A 77 -3.32 -35.87 22.61
C LYS A 77 -2.03 -35.13 23.01
N GLY A 78 -1.33 -34.47 22.08
CA GLY A 78 -0.28 -33.44 22.26
C GLY A 78 0.93 -33.77 23.16
N ASP A 79 0.72 -34.10 24.44
CA ASP A 79 1.74 -34.42 25.42
C ASP A 79 2.53 -35.69 25.09
N THR A 80 1.90 -36.68 24.46
CA THR A 80 2.59 -37.90 23.98
C THR A 80 3.56 -37.56 22.85
N LEU A 81 3.07 -36.84 21.84
CA LEU A 81 3.86 -36.39 20.70
C LEU A 81 5.05 -35.51 21.14
N LEU A 82 4.82 -34.56 22.05
CA LEU A 82 5.89 -33.70 22.57
C LEU A 82 7.00 -34.50 23.28
N LYS A 83 6.65 -35.57 24.02
CA LYS A 83 7.63 -36.46 24.66
C LYS A 83 8.44 -37.25 23.63
N GLN A 84 7.81 -37.68 22.54
CA GLN A 84 8.47 -38.47 21.49
C GLN A 84 9.44 -37.65 20.65
N MET A 85 9.12 -36.39 20.36
CA MET A 85 9.86 -35.62 19.37
C MET A 85 11.30 -35.27 19.76
N ARG A 86 11.60 -35.00 21.04
CA ARG A 86 12.85 -34.28 21.39
C ARG A 86 13.60 -34.77 22.64
N GLY A 87 13.31 -35.96 23.16
CA GLY A 87 14.15 -36.61 24.16
C GLY A 87 14.17 -35.92 25.54
N SER A 88 15.37 -35.69 26.10
CA SER A 88 15.60 -35.20 27.47
C SER A 88 15.58 -33.67 27.65
N GLU A 89 15.37 -32.89 26.59
CA GLU A 89 15.33 -31.43 26.65
C GLU A 89 14.15 -30.94 27.50
N LYS A 90 14.37 -29.94 28.39
CA LYS A 90 13.27 -29.38 29.18
C LYS A 90 12.33 -28.61 28.26
N ARG A 91 11.02 -28.85 28.43
CA ARG A 91 9.96 -28.29 27.57
C ARG A 91 9.95 -26.76 27.53
N ASP A 92 10.35 -26.09 28.61
CA ASP A 92 10.39 -24.63 28.63
C ASP A 92 11.58 -24.07 27.82
N ASP A 93 12.77 -24.69 27.89
CA ASP A 93 13.93 -24.30 27.08
C ASP A 93 13.63 -24.43 25.57
N MET A 94 12.90 -25.49 25.20
CA MET A 94 12.41 -25.69 23.84
C MET A 94 11.47 -24.58 23.38
N PHE A 95 10.53 -24.19 24.24
CA PHE A 95 9.53 -23.18 23.94
C PHE A 95 10.19 -21.81 23.73
N GLU A 96 11.14 -21.45 24.58
CA GLU A 96 11.89 -20.20 24.47
C GLU A 96 12.75 -20.17 23.20
N ARG A 97 13.39 -21.29 22.83
CA ARG A 97 14.13 -21.39 21.56
C ARG A 97 13.23 -21.18 20.35
N ASP A 98 12.07 -21.86 20.32
CA ASP A 98 11.13 -21.75 19.20
C ASP A 98 10.54 -20.32 19.12
N ILE A 99 10.27 -19.66 20.26
CA ILE A 99 9.94 -18.23 20.30
C ILE A 99 11.07 -17.42 19.66
N LEU A 100 12.30 -17.53 20.17
CA LEU A 100 13.43 -16.71 19.70
C LEU A 100 13.64 -16.85 18.18
N LEU A 101 13.49 -18.06 17.64
CA LEU A 101 13.56 -18.30 16.21
C LEU A 101 12.45 -17.56 15.45
N LEU A 102 11.20 -17.65 15.89
CA LEU A 102 10.08 -16.95 15.26
C LEU A 102 10.23 -15.43 15.33
N GLN A 103 10.68 -14.90 16.46
CA GLN A 103 10.90 -13.46 16.62
C GLN A 103 11.98 -12.97 15.65
N LYS A 104 13.07 -13.74 15.47
CA LYS A 104 14.14 -13.42 14.52
C LYS A 104 13.71 -13.53 13.05
N THR A 105 12.93 -14.55 12.71
CA THR A 105 12.55 -14.83 11.32
C THR A 105 11.42 -13.93 10.82
N PHE A 106 10.41 -13.68 11.66
CA PHE A 106 9.16 -13.04 11.24
C PHE A 106 8.92 -11.68 11.91
N LEU A 107 9.89 -11.19 12.70
CA LEU A 107 9.80 -9.91 13.41
C LEU A 107 8.53 -9.80 14.26
N PHE A 108 8.11 -10.92 14.85
CA PHE A 108 6.96 -10.95 15.76
C PHE A 108 7.45 -10.90 17.22
N LYS A 109 6.82 -10.09 18.06
CA LYS A 109 7.01 -10.10 19.52
C LYS A 109 6.11 -11.17 20.13
N ILE A 110 6.61 -12.40 20.22
CA ILE A 110 5.87 -13.52 20.82
C ILE A 110 6.30 -13.72 22.28
N SER A 111 5.33 -13.91 23.17
CA SER A 111 5.53 -14.27 24.57
C SER A 111 4.36 -15.11 25.04
N ASP A 112 4.50 -15.86 26.13
CA ASP A 112 3.37 -16.64 26.67
C ASP A 112 2.17 -15.73 27.01
N GLY A 113 2.44 -14.51 27.50
CA GLY A 113 1.44 -13.52 27.89
C GLY A 113 0.60 -12.94 26.75
N ASN A 114 1.02 -13.08 25.47
CA ASN A 114 0.26 -12.57 24.33
C ASN A 114 -0.23 -13.64 23.35
N LEU A 115 0.06 -14.93 23.57
CA LEU A 115 -0.37 -16.02 22.68
C LEU A 115 -1.87 -16.00 22.39
N ASP A 116 -2.71 -15.92 23.44
CA ASP A 116 -4.17 -15.95 23.25
C ASP A 116 -4.67 -14.78 22.42
N ARG A 117 -4.08 -13.60 22.60
CA ARG A 117 -4.41 -12.41 21.81
C ARG A 117 -3.99 -12.56 20.35
N ILE A 118 -2.84 -13.17 20.08
CA ILE A 118 -2.39 -13.45 18.70
C ILE A 118 -3.32 -14.47 18.05
N ILE A 119 -3.72 -15.51 18.77
CA ILE A 119 -4.65 -16.53 18.26
C ILE A 119 -6.02 -15.94 17.97
N GLU A 120 -6.52 -15.05 18.83
CA GLU A 120 -7.76 -14.32 18.57
C GLU A 120 -7.65 -13.48 17.29
N PHE A 121 -6.53 -12.75 17.13
CA PHE A 121 -6.26 -12.03 15.90
C PHE A 121 -6.22 -12.95 14.67
N ILE A 122 -5.54 -14.10 14.72
CA ILE A 122 -5.47 -15.07 13.62
C ILE A 122 -6.87 -15.54 13.20
N ARG A 123 -7.77 -15.79 14.16
CA ARG A 123 -9.16 -16.17 13.86
C ARG A 123 -9.91 -15.05 13.16
N SER A 124 -9.84 -13.84 13.71
CA SER A 124 -10.48 -12.67 13.11
C SER A 124 -9.92 -12.37 11.73
N TYR A 125 -8.60 -12.47 11.55
CA TYR A 125 -7.93 -12.32 10.26
C TYR A 125 -8.45 -13.35 9.25
N SER A 126 -8.44 -14.63 9.61
CA SER A 126 -8.87 -15.72 8.71
C SER A 126 -10.32 -15.53 8.28
N LEU A 127 -11.20 -15.17 9.22
CA LEU A 127 -12.60 -14.87 8.92
C LEU A 127 -12.73 -13.67 7.98
N ASN A 128 -12.10 -12.53 8.31
CA ASN A 128 -12.17 -11.30 7.52
C ASN A 128 -11.60 -11.49 6.10
N TYR A 129 -10.54 -12.28 5.96
CA TYR A 129 -9.94 -12.57 4.67
C TYR A 129 -10.88 -13.42 3.80
N LEU A 130 -11.50 -14.46 4.37
CA LEU A 130 -12.41 -15.33 3.64
C LEU A 130 -13.73 -14.64 3.25
N THR A 131 -14.24 -13.73 4.10
CA THR A 131 -15.52 -13.04 3.87
C THR A 131 -15.39 -11.79 3.00
N SER A 132 -14.33 -11.00 3.17
CA SER A 132 -14.20 -9.68 2.53
C SER A 132 -12.82 -9.39 1.98
N GLU A 133 -11.94 -10.39 1.88
CA GLU A 133 -10.54 -10.23 1.42
C GLU A 133 -9.77 -9.12 2.16
N LYS A 134 -10.10 -8.86 3.43
CA LYS A 134 -9.47 -7.80 4.22
C LYS A 134 -8.04 -8.18 4.61
N THR A 135 -7.06 -7.47 4.07
CA THR A 135 -5.64 -7.64 4.39
C THR A 135 -5.01 -6.43 5.10
N LEU A 136 -5.68 -5.27 5.09
CA LEU A 136 -5.18 -4.03 5.71
C LEU A 136 -5.59 -3.91 7.19
N TYR A 137 -4.60 -3.67 8.04
CA TYR A 137 -4.77 -3.47 9.49
C TYR A 137 -3.93 -2.29 9.98
N LYS A 138 -4.43 -1.51 10.96
CA LYS A 138 -3.66 -0.39 11.50
C LYS A 138 -2.55 -0.90 12.41
N TYR A 139 -1.40 -0.24 12.41
CA TYR A 139 -0.27 -0.63 13.25
C TYR A 139 -0.63 -0.71 14.73
N LYS A 140 -1.43 0.24 15.25
CA LYS A 140 -1.92 0.20 16.64
C LYS A 140 -2.63 -1.11 17.03
N ASP A 141 -3.25 -1.78 16.05
CA ASP A 141 -3.98 -3.02 16.24
C ASP A 141 -3.04 -4.23 16.17
N LEU A 142 -1.83 -4.07 15.63
CA LEU A 142 -0.83 -5.12 15.41
C LEU A 142 0.39 -5.04 16.36
N LYS A 143 0.68 -3.85 16.92
CA LYS A 143 1.87 -3.58 17.76
C LYS A 143 2.03 -4.49 18.99
N PHE A 144 0.99 -5.25 19.33
CA PHE A 144 1.05 -6.22 20.42
C PHE A 144 1.84 -7.49 20.07
N PHE A 145 2.07 -7.74 18.78
CA PHE A 145 2.81 -8.91 18.31
C PHE A 145 3.67 -8.67 17.07
N ILE A 146 3.53 -7.57 16.33
CA ILE A 146 4.52 -7.17 15.33
C ILE A 146 5.55 -6.29 16.04
N MET A 147 6.84 -6.60 15.87
CA MET A 147 7.93 -5.77 16.39
C MET A 147 7.92 -4.40 15.68
N ASP A 148 8.46 -3.37 16.32
CA ASP A 148 8.74 -2.10 15.64
C ASP A 148 9.78 -2.40 14.55
N ILE A 149 9.31 -2.76 13.36
CA ILE A 149 10.16 -2.92 12.20
C ILE A 149 10.58 -1.51 11.82
N HIS A 150 11.88 -1.23 11.88
CA HIS A 150 12.43 -0.06 11.20
C HIS A 150 12.31 -0.30 9.69
N PHE A 151 11.12 -0.06 9.13
CA PHE A 151 10.97 0.11 7.70
C PHE A 151 11.70 1.42 7.39
N TYR A 152 12.91 1.32 6.83
CA TYR A 152 13.71 2.46 6.38
C TYR A 152 14.12 3.43 7.52
N ASP A 153 14.52 2.91 8.69
CA ASP A 153 14.98 3.68 9.85
C ASP A 153 13.93 4.65 10.47
N ILE A 154 12.64 4.48 10.16
CA ILE A 154 11.57 5.33 10.68
C ILE A 154 10.69 4.60 11.70
N ALA A 155 10.26 5.34 12.71
CA ALA A 155 9.29 4.87 13.69
C ALA A 155 7.90 4.76 13.07
N ILE A 156 7.32 3.56 13.07
CA ILE A 156 5.96 3.31 12.58
C ILE A 156 4.94 4.01 13.49
N LEU A 157 4.07 4.82 12.91
CA LEU A 157 3.04 5.50 13.68
C LEU A 157 1.77 4.65 13.87
N PRO A 158 1.04 4.81 14.98
CA PRO A 158 -0.13 3.97 15.31
C PRO A 158 -1.23 3.92 14.24
N HIS A 159 -1.36 4.97 13.42
CA HIS A 159 -2.41 5.09 12.40
C HIS A 159 -2.02 4.53 11.03
N TRP A 160 -0.74 4.18 10.83
CA TRP A 160 -0.26 3.61 9.58
C TRP A 160 -0.89 2.25 9.31
N TRP A 161 -1.11 1.94 8.04
CA TRP A 161 -1.70 0.68 7.62
C TRP A 161 -0.61 -0.31 7.21
N ILE A 162 -0.78 -1.56 7.63
CA ILE A 162 0.08 -2.69 7.26
C ILE A 162 -0.78 -3.67 6.48
N ASP A 163 -0.33 -3.99 5.28
CA ASP A 163 -0.90 -5.04 4.44
C ASP A 163 -0.33 -6.39 4.84
N LEU A 164 -1.20 -7.28 5.31
CA LEU A 164 -0.91 -8.67 5.63
C LEU A 164 -1.50 -9.57 4.55
N ASN A 165 -1.15 -9.31 3.30
CA ASN A 165 -1.63 -10.06 2.15
C ASN A 165 -0.81 -11.36 2.00
N PRO A 166 -1.43 -12.55 2.05
CA PRO A 166 -0.71 -13.82 1.97
C PRO A 166 -0.06 -14.06 0.59
N PHE A 167 -0.44 -13.30 -0.45
CA PHE A 167 0.20 -13.34 -1.77
C PHE A 167 1.51 -12.56 -1.82
N ILE A 168 1.66 -11.56 -0.95
CA ILE A 168 2.83 -10.71 -0.90
C ILE A 168 3.82 -11.37 0.06
N LYS A 169 5.10 -11.45 -0.33
CA LYS A 169 6.13 -12.22 0.39
C LYS A 169 6.47 -11.68 1.79
N GLN A 170 5.84 -10.58 2.23
CA GLN A 170 6.05 -9.98 3.55
C GLN A 170 4.98 -8.94 3.90
N PRO A 171 4.74 -8.67 5.20
CA PRO A 171 4.00 -7.50 5.65
C PRO A 171 4.56 -6.22 5.03
N THR A 172 3.69 -5.40 4.45
CA THR A 172 4.11 -4.16 3.77
C THR A 172 3.39 -2.97 4.38
N ILE A 173 4.12 -1.94 4.81
CA ILE A 173 3.47 -0.68 5.21
C ILE A 173 2.94 0.00 3.95
N THR A 174 1.70 0.45 4.01
CA THR A 174 1.02 1.07 2.89
C THR A 174 0.88 2.57 3.10
N PHE A 175 1.32 3.33 2.09
CA PHE A 175 1.29 4.78 2.07
C PHE A 175 0.52 5.24 0.84
N PRO A 176 -0.59 5.99 0.98
CA PRO A 176 -1.42 6.38 -0.16
C PRO A 176 -0.65 7.12 -1.25
N GLU A 177 0.25 8.02 -0.86
CA GLU A 177 1.05 8.82 -1.77
C GLU A 177 2.09 7.98 -2.53
N TYR A 178 2.60 6.90 -1.93
CA TYR A 178 3.47 5.95 -2.63
C TYR A 178 2.77 5.30 -3.83
N PHE A 179 1.54 4.81 -3.63
CA PHE A 179 0.78 4.19 -4.72
C PHE A 179 0.46 5.20 -5.82
N ALA A 180 0.00 6.39 -5.43
CA ALA A 180 -0.29 7.45 -6.39
C ALA A 180 0.97 7.86 -7.18
N TYR A 181 2.14 7.91 -6.55
CA TYR A 181 3.42 8.16 -7.23
C TYR A 181 3.74 7.06 -8.25
N GLN A 182 3.64 5.79 -7.85
CA GLN A 182 3.88 4.66 -8.77
C GLN A 182 2.92 4.69 -9.96
N ASP A 183 1.65 5.07 -9.74
CA ASP A 183 0.66 5.24 -10.80
C ASP A 183 1.08 6.34 -11.78
N ILE A 184 1.57 7.49 -11.30
CA ILE A 184 2.08 8.57 -12.17
C ILE A 184 3.18 8.04 -13.09
N ILE A 185 4.18 7.35 -12.53
CA ILE A 185 5.33 6.86 -13.31
C ILE A 185 4.90 5.82 -14.33
N ASN A 186 4.07 4.85 -13.92
CA ASN A 186 3.58 3.80 -14.81
C ASN A 186 2.73 4.38 -15.95
N LEU A 187 1.80 5.28 -15.64
CA LEU A 187 0.94 5.92 -16.63
C LEU A 187 1.75 6.81 -17.58
N TRP A 188 2.74 7.56 -17.09
CA TRP A 188 3.62 8.37 -17.92
C TRP A 188 4.42 7.52 -18.91
N ASN A 189 5.04 6.44 -18.43
CA ASN A 189 5.75 5.50 -19.29
C ASN A 189 4.83 4.88 -20.35
N ASP A 190 3.59 4.57 -19.99
CA ASP A 190 2.57 4.04 -20.88
C ASP A 190 2.05 5.09 -21.88
N VAL A 191 2.11 6.39 -21.57
CA VAL A 191 1.90 7.48 -22.56
C VAL A 191 3.04 7.48 -23.57
N LEU A 192 4.29 7.46 -23.12
CA LEU A 192 5.47 7.52 -24.00
C LEU A 192 5.52 6.35 -24.98
N ASP A 193 5.20 5.13 -24.53
CA ASP A 193 5.11 3.95 -25.39
C ASP A 193 4.05 4.12 -26.50
N LYS A 194 2.90 4.70 -26.16
CA LYS A 194 1.83 4.95 -27.13
C LYS A 194 2.22 6.04 -28.12
N GLU A 195 2.83 7.14 -27.67
CA GLU A 195 3.32 8.21 -28.54
C GLU A 195 4.39 7.72 -29.50
N GLU A 196 5.36 6.94 -29.02
CA GLU A 196 6.39 6.34 -29.87
C GLU A 196 5.78 5.42 -30.93
N ARG A 197 4.82 4.56 -30.55
CA ARG A 197 4.12 3.69 -31.49
C ARG A 197 3.33 4.50 -32.52
N MET A 198 2.62 5.55 -32.10
CA MET A 198 1.91 6.45 -33.03
C MET A 198 2.86 7.14 -34.00
N TYR A 199 4.02 7.59 -33.53
CA TYR A 199 5.06 8.20 -34.36
C TYR A 199 5.57 7.22 -35.44
N ARG A 200 5.94 6.00 -35.05
CA ARG A 200 6.37 4.94 -35.99
C ARG A 200 5.30 4.64 -37.03
N MET A 201 4.05 4.50 -36.59
CA MET A 201 2.91 4.28 -37.48
C MET A 201 2.72 5.40 -38.51
N ARG A 202 2.91 6.68 -38.11
CA ARG A 202 2.84 7.83 -39.04
C ARG A 202 3.97 7.79 -40.07
N LYS A 203 5.19 7.44 -39.63
CA LYS A 203 6.39 7.35 -40.47
C LYS A 203 6.31 6.23 -41.50
N ASP A 204 5.85 5.05 -41.10
CA ASP A 204 5.94 3.83 -41.92
C ASP A 204 4.77 3.68 -42.91
N LYS A 205 3.58 4.23 -42.60
CA LYS A 205 2.34 3.92 -43.34
C LYS A 205 1.68 5.13 -44.03
N GLY A 206 2.28 6.32 -44.00
CA GLY A 206 1.70 7.53 -44.62
C GLY A 206 0.26 7.78 -44.18
N LEU A 207 0.01 7.73 -42.87
CA LEU A 207 -1.33 7.48 -42.34
C LEU A 207 -2.35 8.58 -42.62
N SER A 208 -3.46 8.17 -43.23
CA SER A 208 -4.75 8.83 -43.18
C SER A 208 -5.38 8.68 -41.78
N LEU A 209 -6.06 9.72 -41.30
CA LEU A 209 -6.91 9.75 -40.09
C LEU A 209 -7.99 8.64 -40.06
N SER A 210 -8.20 7.92 -41.17
CA SER A 210 -9.14 6.79 -41.27
C SER A 210 -8.62 5.47 -40.68
N ASN A 211 -7.33 5.35 -40.34
CA ASN A 211 -6.78 4.10 -39.82
C ASN A 211 -7.32 3.77 -38.42
N ARG A 212 -7.97 2.62 -38.30
CA ARG A 212 -8.61 2.15 -37.05
C ARG A 212 -7.61 1.98 -35.90
N GLU A 213 -6.48 1.32 -36.14
CA GLU A 213 -5.48 1.07 -35.11
C GLU A 213 -4.93 2.39 -34.55
N TYR A 214 -4.62 3.33 -35.43
CA TYR A 214 -4.15 4.66 -35.03
C TYR A 214 -5.20 5.41 -34.20
N ARG A 215 -6.46 5.42 -34.62
CA ARG A 215 -7.55 6.07 -33.85
C ARG A 215 -7.72 5.45 -32.46
N CYS A 216 -7.70 4.11 -32.38
CA CYS A 216 -7.77 3.40 -31.09
C CYS A 216 -6.60 3.79 -30.18
N LEU A 217 -5.38 3.83 -30.72
CA LEU A 217 -4.19 4.20 -29.97
C LEU A 217 -4.22 5.66 -29.51
N ASN A 218 -4.68 6.58 -30.37
CA ASN A 218 -4.85 8.00 -30.03
C ASN A 218 -5.90 8.21 -28.92
N HIS A 219 -7.03 7.51 -28.97
CA HIS A 219 -8.03 7.57 -27.87
C HIS A 219 -7.50 6.97 -26.56
N SER A 220 -6.70 5.92 -26.66
CA SER A 220 -6.05 5.29 -25.51
C SER A 220 -4.97 6.21 -24.89
N SER A 221 -4.15 6.88 -25.71
CA SER A 221 -3.17 7.89 -25.26
C SER A 221 -3.86 9.02 -24.50
N ASN A 222 -4.90 9.63 -25.10
CA ASN A 222 -5.67 10.69 -24.44
C ASN A 222 -6.30 10.24 -23.11
N THR A 223 -6.77 9.00 -23.03
CA THR A 223 -7.25 8.42 -21.75
C THR A 223 -6.13 8.32 -20.73
N THR A 224 -4.96 7.86 -21.14
CA THR A 224 -3.80 7.71 -20.25
C THR A 224 -3.32 9.07 -19.74
N LEU A 225 -3.31 10.12 -20.58
CA LEU A 225 -2.99 11.50 -20.18
C LEU A 225 -3.95 12.02 -19.10
N ARG A 226 -5.27 11.80 -19.27
CA ARG A 226 -6.26 12.18 -18.24
C ARG A 226 -6.04 11.43 -16.92
N MET A 227 -5.70 10.15 -17.00
CA MET A 227 -5.39 9.34 -15.82
C MET A 227 -4.10 9.83 -15.13
N CYS A 228 -3.09 10.29 -15.88
CA CYS A 228 -1.89 10.91 -15.30
C CYS A 228 -2.25 12.11 -14.42
N LEU A 229 -3.13 13.00 -14.91
CA LEU A 229 -3.57 14.17 -14.15
C LEU A 229 -4.31 13.78 -12.87
N ILE A 230 -5.19 12.78 -12.93
CA ILE A 230 -5.88 12.26 -11.75
C ILE A 230 -4.86 11.70 -10.74
N ALA A 231 -3.93 10.87 -11.20
CA ALA A 231 -2.90 10.27 -10.34
C ALA A 231 -2.01 11.32 -9.66
N ALA A 232 -1.63 12.38 -10.37
CA ALA A 232 -0.86 13.48 -9.81
C ALA A 232 -1.61 14.29 -8.75
N THR A 233 -2.90 14.58 -8.96
CA THR A 233 -3.70 15.19 -7.88
C THR A 233 -3.82 14.28 -6.67
N ASN A 234 -4.03 12.97 -6.87
CA ASN A 234 -4.10 11.99 -5.79
C ASN A 234 -2.78 11.88 -5.02
N PHE A 235 -1.63 12.09 -5.67
CA PHE A 235 -0.33 12.11 -5.01
C PHE A 235 -0.22 13.28 -4.02
N VAL A 236 -0.59 14.49 -4.45
CA VAL A 236 -0.61 15.67 -3.57
C VAL A 236 -1.62 15.49 -2.44
N GLU A 237 -2.84 15.05 -2.74
CA GLU A 237 -3.89 14.83 -1.74
C GLU A 237 -3.48 13.77 -0.71
N GLY A 238 -2.96 12.63 -1.19
CA GLY A 238 -2.47 11.53 -0.38
C GLY A 238 -1.37 11.99 0.57
N TYR A 239 -0.38 12.71 0.04
CA TYR A 239 0.73 13.26 0.81
C TYR A 239 0.23 14.21 1.91
N LEU A 240 -0.58 15.21 1.56
CA LEU A 240 -1.09 16.19 2.53
C LEU A 240 -1.92 15.54 3.63
N LEU A 241 -2.80 14.61 3.27
CA LEU A 241 -3.63 13.85 4.21
C LEU A 241 -2.77 13.05 5.18
N TYR A 242 -1.76 12.34 4.67
CA TYR A 242 -0.89 11.52 5.50
C TYR A 242 -0.02 12.40 6.42
N TYR A 243 0.46 13.53 5.91
CA TYR A 243 1.20 14.52 6.69
C TYR A 243 0.38 15.03 7.88
N PHE A 244 -0.88 15.39 7.62
CA PHE A 244 -1.80 15.80 8.67
C PHE A 244 -1.97 14.73 9.75
N TYR A 245 -2.15 13.45 9.37
CA TYR A 245 -2.30 12.37 10.35
C TYR A 245 -1.02 12.09 11.14
N ASN A 246 0.16 12.25 10.52
CA ASN A 246 1.45 12.18 11.21
C ASN A 246 1.57 13.27 12.28
N VAL A 247 1.39 14.53 11.88
CA VAL A 247 1.39 15.69 12.78
C VAL A 247 0.43 15.50 13.94
N LYS A 248 -0.78 15.04 13.66
CA LYS A 248 -1.82 14.80 14.66
C LYS A 248 -1.47 13.67 15.61
N SER A 249 -0.93 12.56 15.08
CA SER A 249 -0.52 11.41 15.88
C SER A 249 0.67 11.72 16.78
N MET A 250 1.56 12.62 16.35
CA MET A 250 2.72 13.07 17.12
C MET A 250 2.42 14.26 18.05
N ASN A 251 1.26 14.91 17.90
CA ASN A 251 0.89 16.14 18.60
C ASN A 251 1.95 17.26 18.43
N LYS A 252 2.53 17.40 17.23
CA LYS A 252 3.64 18.32 16.97
C LYS A 252 3.26 19.80 17.06
N TYR A 253 2.07 20.15 16.58
CA TYR A 253 1.54 21.52 16.63
C TYR A 253 0.33 21.60 17.57
N PRO A 254 0.54 21.50 18.89
CA PRO A 254 -0.56 21.49 19.84
C PRO A 254 -1.31 22.83 19.85
N GLY A 255 -0.73 23.92 19.35
CA GLY A 255 -1.42 25.21 19.19
C GLY A 255 -2.45 25.23 18.06
N ASN A 256 -2.29 24.38 17.04
CA ASN A 256 -3.05 24.44 15.81
C ASN A 256 -4.49 23.90 15.98
N SER A 257 -5.48 24.67 15.52
CA SER A 257 -6.91 24.33 15.66
C SER A 257 -7.30 23.05 14.91
N LEU A 258 -6.74 22.83 13.73
CA LEU A 258 -7.03 21.67 12.88
C LEU A 258 -6.47 20.38 13.51
N VAL A 259 -5.28 20.46 14.10
CA VAL A 259 -4.61 19.33 14.78
C VAL A 259 -5.39 18.90 16.02
N LYS A 260 -5.90 19.87 16.79
CA LYS A 260 -6.70 19.65 18.01
C LYS A 260 -8.10 19.09 17.76
N GLU A 261 -8.62 19.17 16.54
CA GLU A 261 -10.01 18.81 16.25
C GLU A 261 -10.25 17.30 16.49
N THR A 262 -11.04 16.95 17.51
CA THR A 262 -11.25 15.54 17.90
C THR A 262 -12.26 14.80 17.03
N LYS A 263 -13.17 15.51 16.36
CA LYS A 263 -14.26 14.97 15.54
C LYS A 263 -14.16 15.42 14.09
N ILE A 264 -13.18 14.90 13.36
CA ILE A 264 -13.04 15.16 11.93
C ILE A 264 -13.84 14.11 11.16
N ARG A 265 -14.97 14.50 10.56
CA ARG A 265 -15.74 13.62 9.66
C ARG A 265 -15.11 13.52 8.27
N LYS A 266 -14.59 14.63 7.76
CA LYS A 266 -13.85 14.72 6.49
C LYS A 266 -12.83 15.85 6.60
N ILE A 267 -11.59 15.55 6.23
CA ILE A 267 -10.55 16.55 6.02
C ILE A 267 -10.16 16.52 4.55
N ASN A 268 -9.91 17.68 3.96
CA ASN A 268 -9.43 17.81 2.60
C ASN A 268 -8.08 18.54 2.59
N ASP A 269 -7.36 18.32 1.51
CA ASP A 269 -6.11 18.99 1.13
C ASP A 269 -6.15 20.51 1.32
N LYS A 270 -7.25 21.17 0.91
CA LYS A 270 -7.41 22.63 1.06
C LYS A 270 -7.37 23.12 2.50
N ARG A 271 -8.05 22.42 3.41
CA ARG A 271 -8.01 22.74 4.84
C ARG A 271 -6.62 22.48 5.42
N ILE A 272 -5.97 21.38 5.03
CA ILE A 272 -4.61 21.05 5.50
C ILE A 272 -3.64 22.14 5.06
N TYR A 273 -3.66 22.52 3.79
CA TYR A 273 -2.78 23.57 3.30
C TYR A 273 -3.03 24.91 4.01
N LYS A 274 -4.28 25.39 4.05
CA LYS A 274 -4.61 26.72 4.61
C LYS A 274 -4.47 26.81 6.13
N GLU A 275 -4.88 25.77 6.85
CA GLU A 275 -4.96 25.81 8.31
C GLU A 275 -3.75 25.18 9.00
N LEU A 276 -2.98 24.32 8.31
CA LEU A 276 -1.75 23.72 8.86
C LEU A 276 -0.51 24.28 8.15
N ILE A 277 -0.34 24.02 6.85
CA ILE A 277 0.91 24.36 6.15
C ILE A 277 1.20 25.86 6.20
N LYS A 278 0.25 26.71 5.79
CA LYS A 278 0.47 28.18 5.78
C LYS A 278 0.68 28.76 7.18
N LYS A 279 0.09 28.16 8.22
CA LYS A 279 0.17 28.68 9.58
C LYS A 279 1.46 28.30 10.28
N GLU A 280 1.91 27.06 10.10
CA GLU A 280 3.10 26.56 10.80
C GLU A 280 4.41 26.85 10.04
N TYR A 281 4.35 27.07 8.71
CA TYR A 281 5.52 27.30 7.84
C TYR A 281 5.54 28.69 7.19
N THR A 282 5.21 29.74 7.96
CA THR A 282 5.02 31.12 7.45
C THR A 282 6.19 31.68 6.64
N SER A 283 7.43 31.35 7.00
CA SER A 283 8.64 31.83 6.32
C SER A 283 8.87 31.23 4.93
N GLN A 284 8.21 30.12 4.60
CA GLN A 284 8.40 29.38 3.35
C GLN A 284 7.19 29.48 2.41
N VAL A 285 6.14 30.17 2.85
CA VAL A 285 4.89 30.42 2.10
C VAL A 285 5.16 30.99 0.70
N GLY A 286 6.16 31.86 0.54
CA GLY A 286 6.51 32.44 -0.77
C GLY A 286 6.94 31.42 -1.83
N ILE A 287 7.44 30.24 -1.42
CA ILE A 287 7.85 29.15 -2.32
C ILE A 287 6.65 28.25 -2.63
N ILE A 288 5.82 27.93 -1.62
CA ILE A 288 4.74 26.96 -1.76
C ILE A 288 3.50 27.58 -2.43
N ASP A 289 3.16 28.84 -2.13
CA ASP A 289 1.94 29.49 -2.62
C ASP A 289 1.81 29.46 -4.16
N PRO A 290 2.85 29.77 -4.95
CA PRO A 290 2.79 29.64 -6.40
C PRO A 290 2.50 28.21 -6.88
N LEU A 291 3.15 27.21 -6.26
CA LEU A 291 2.96 25.79 -6.59
C LEU A 291 1.55 25.31 -6.21
N TYR A 292 1.06 25.72 -5.04
CA TYR A 292 -0.29 25.38 -4.60
C TYR A 292 -1.37 26.01 -5.51
N LYS A 293 -1.15 27.23 -5.99
CA LYS A 293 -2.07 27.86 -6.96
C LYS A 293 -2.16 27.06 -8.27
N LYS A 294 -1.02 26.61 -8.81
CA LYS A 294 -0.98 25.73 -9.98
C LYS A 294 -1.71 24.41 -9.73
N TYR A 295 -1.53 23.86 -8.52
CA TYR A 295 -2.28 22.68 -8.08
C TYR A 295 -3.79 22.93 -7.98
N GLU A 296 -4.25 24.09 -7.51
CA GLU A 296 -5.69 24.46 -7.54
C GLU A 296 -6.23 24.47 -8.98
N GLU A 297 -5.49 25.03 -9.95
CA GLU A 297 -5.88 25.00 -11.36
C GLU A 297 -5.97 23.56 -11.91
N MET A 298 -5.09 22.68 -11.43
CA MET A 298 -5.10 21.26 -11.79
C MET A 298 -6.27 20.50 -11.13
N LEU A 299 -6.64 20.84 -9.90
CA LEU A 299 -7.82 20.26 -9.24
C LEU A 299 -9.09 20.60 -10.00
N ASP A 300 -9.25 21.85 -10.44
CA ASP A 300 -10.39 22.26 -11.26
C ASP A 300 -10.46 21.47 -12.58
N LEU A 301 -9.29 21.22 -13.19
CA LEU A 301 -9.21 20.37 -14.39
C LEU A 301 -9.56 18.91 -14.09
N ARG A 302 -9.04 18.35 -13.00
CA ARG A 302 -9.35 16.98 -12.54
C ARG A 302 -10.84 16.83 -12.27
N ASP A 303 -11.47 17.79 -11.62
CA ASP A 303 -12.88 17.77 -11.30
C ASP A 303 -13.73 17.78 -12.58
N ARG A 304 -13.34 18.52 -13.62
CA ARG A 304 -13.99 18.47 -14.95
C ARG A 304 -13.82 17.11 -15.64
N ILE A 305 -12.70 16.42 -15.41
CA ILE A 305 -12.44 15.06 -15.96
C ILE A 305 -13.26 14.00 -15.23
N VAL A 306 -13.38 14.10 -13.90
CA VAL A 306 -14.06 13.11 -13.05
C VAL A 306 -15.58 13.33 -13.07
N HIS A 307 -16.02 14.58 -13.00
CA HIS A 307 -17.42 14.98 -12.99
C HIS A 307 -17.83 15.49 -14.36
N LEU A 308 -17.80 14.57 -15.33
CA LEU A 308 -18.15 14.82 -16.72
C LEU A 308 -19.49 15.54 -16.82
N SER A 309 -19.47 16.75 -17.37
CA SER A 309 -20.64 17.57 -17.57
C SER A 309 -20.68 18.08 -19.00
N ALA A 310 -21.84 17.90 -19.64
CA ALA A 310 -22.10 18.46 -20.96
C ALA A 310 -22.42 19.97 -20.91
N PHE A 311 -22.48 20.57 -19.71
CA PHE A 311 -22.78 21.99 -19.56
C PHE A 311 -21.68 22.86 -20.16
N LYS A 312 -22.12 24.00 -20.70
CA LYS A 312 -21.24 25.06 -21.17
C LYS A 312 -20.79 25.88 -19.98
N ASP A 313 -19.53 26.28 -19.97
CA ASP A 313 -19.07 27.34 -19.09
C ASP A 313 -19.49 28.67 -19.72
N ASP A 314 -20.45 29.37 -19.12
CA ASP A 314 -20.96 30.64 -19.67
C ASP A 314 -19.87 31.73 -19.69
N GLU A 315 -18.85 31.61 -18.85
CA GLU A 315 -17.72 32.55 -18.79
C GLU A 315 -16.65 32.27 -19.87
N VAL A 316 -16.44 31.01 -20.25
CA VAL A 316 -15.30 30.59 -21.09
C VAL A 316 -15.73 30.25 -22.53
N SER A 317 -17.03 30.30 -22.84
CA SER A 317 -17.62 29.99 -24.15
C SER A 317 -17.35 28.58 -24.72
N HIS A 318 -16.64 27.73 -23.98
CA HIS A 318 -16.32 26.36 -24.36
C HIS A 318 -17.07 25.35 -23.49
N SER A 319 -17.21 24.12 -24.00
CA SER A 319 -17.80 23.02 -23.24
C SER A 319 -16.89 22.64 -22.07
N GLN A 320 -17.47 22.31 -20.91
CA GLN A 320 -16.73 21.69 -19.81
C GLN A 320 -16.09 20.35 -20.20
N MET A 321 -16.53 19.74 -21.31
CA MET A 321 -15.93 18.55 -21.90
C MET A 321 -14.65 18.81 -22.70
N GLN A 322 -14.32 20.07 -23.00
CA GLN A 322 -13.16 20.41 -23.83
C GLN A 322 -11.85 19.78 -23.34
N PRO A 323 -11.55 19.77 -22.02
CA PRO A 323 -10.33 19.14 -21.54
C PRO A 323 -10.29 17.62 -21.78
N LEU A 324 -11.43 16.96 -21.96
CA LEU A 324 -11.46 15.52 -22.24
C LEU A 324 -10.81 15.16 -23.59
N ILE A 325 -10.80 16.11 -24.52
CA ILE A 325 -10.43 15.88 -25.92
C ILE A 325 -9.13 16.61 -26.27
N SER A 326 -8.74 17.64 -25.50
CA SER A 326 -7.66 18.58 -25.88
C SER A 326 -6.48 18.64 -24.90
N ILE A 327 -6.37 17.70 -23.96
CA ILE A 327 -5.17 17.60 -23.12
C ILE A 327 -3.99 17.16 -23.99
N SER A 328 -2.92 17.96 -23.96
CA SER A 328 -1.65 17.64 -24.62
C SER A 328 -0.69 16.97 -23.65
N ILE A 329 0.28 16.25 -24.23
CA ILE A 329 1.39 15.66 -23.46
C ILE A 329 2.22 16.74 -22.76
N ASP A 330 2.47 17.88 -23.40
CA ASP A 330 3.26 18.99 -22.83
C ASP A 330 2.60 19.58 -21.58
N LYS A 331 1.30 19.87 -21.67
CA LYS A 331 0.53 20.37 -20.53
C LYS A 331 0.48 19.34 -19.40
N THR A 332 0.38 18.05 -19.76
CA THR A 332 0.42 16.97 -18.78
C THR A 332 1.78 16.91 -18.08
N ALA A 333 2.89 16.96 -18.82
CA ALA A 333 4.23 16.95 -18.26
C ALA A 333 4.49 18.12 -17.29
N GLU A 334 4.02 19.32 -17.64
CA GLU A 334 4.11 20.49 -16.77
C GLU A 334 3.32 20.29 -15.46
N MET A 335 2.06 19.85 -15.56
CA MET A 335 1.20 19.60 -14.41
C MET A 335 1.73 18.49 -13.50
N LEU A 336 2.26 17.41 -14.07
CA LEU A 336 2.91 16.35 -13.31
C LEU A 336 4.12 16.88 -12.53
N SER A 337 4.95 17.70 -13.19
CA SER A 337 6.12 18.34 -12.55
C SER A 337 5.69 19.26 -11.42
N ASP A 338 4.69 20.11 -11.63
CA ASP A 338 4.19 21.05 -10.63
C ASP A 338 3.66 20.33 -9.38
N CYS A 339 2.97 19.20 -9.55
CA CYS A 339 2.53 18.35 -8.43
C CYS A 339 3.69 17.75 -7.65
N VAL A 340 4.69 17.20 -8.33
CA VAL A 340 5.88 16.63 -7.69
C VAL A 340 6.67 17.72 -6.95
N ASP A 341 6.90 18.86 -7.60
CA ASP A 341 7.61 20.00 -7.03
C ASP A 341 6.90 20.57 -5.80
N LEU A 342 5.55 20.61 -5.80
CA LEU A 342 4.76 21.01 -4.63
C LEU A 342 5.01 20.06 -3.46
N VAL A 343 4.88 18.76 -3.68
CA VAL A 343 5.07 17.76 -2.62
C VAL A 343 6.50 17.83 -2.08
N LEU A 344 7.51 17.88 -2.95
CA LEU A 344 8.91 17.92 -2.53
C LEU A 344 9.28 19.24 -1.84
N SER A 345 8.68 20.35 -2.25
CA SER A 345 8.85 21.62 -1.55
C SER A 345 8.32 21.53 -0.12
N ILE A 346 7.15 20.90 0.09
CA ILE A 346 6.62 20.69 1.44
C ILE A 346 7.48 19.68 2.20
N GLU A 347 7.87 18.55 1.59
CA GLU A 347 8.73 17.52 2.20
C GLU A 347 10.08 18.08 2.65
N GLY A 348 10.65 19.03 1.90
CA GLY A 348 11.89 19.72 2.26
C GLY A 348 11.77 20.67 3.47
N MET A 349 10.55 21.01 3.87
CA MET A 349 10.26 21.96 4.97
C MET A 349 9.82 21.28 6.26
N VAL A 350 9.20 20.09 6.15
CA VAL A 350 8.69 19.33 7.29
C VAL A 350 9.80 18.49 7.90
N GLU A 351 9.79 18.32 9.23
CA GLU A 351 10.69 17.34 9.88
C GLU A 351 10.08 15.93 9.85
N GLU A 352 8.76 15.82 9.68
CA GLU A 352 7.98 14.57 9.54
C GLU A 352 8.08 14.03 8.12
N LYS A 353 9.30 13.75 7.66
CA LYS A 353 9.53 13.22 6.32
C LYS A 353 8.63 12.02 6.04
N LEU A 354 7.81 12.12 5.01
CA LEU A 354 6.90 11.07 4.57
C LEU A 354 7.49 10.26 3.43
N LEU A 355 8.30 10.91 2.60
CA LEU A 355 8.83 10.32 1.39
C LEU A 355 10.17 9.62 1.64
N PHE A 356 10.25 8.82 2.70
CA PHE A 356 11.47 8.08 3.05
C PHE A 356 11.92 7.09 1.98
N TRP A 357 10.99 6.69 1.12
CA TRP A 357 11.24 5.82 -0.02
C TRP A 357 11.75 6.59 -1.25
N TRP A 358 11.66 7.92 -1.27
CA TRP A 358 12.00 8.76 -2.42
C TRP A 358 13.44 8.60 -2.88
N ASP A 359 14.36 8.47 -1.94
CA ASP A 359 15.79 8.33 -2.25
C ASP A 359 16.12 7.03 -3.00
N SER A 360 15.23 6.04 -2.96
CA SER A 360 15.35 4.79 -3.72
C SER A 360 14.75 4.87 -5.14
N MET A 361 14.02 5.94 -5.46
CA MET A 361 13.30 6.12 -6.73
C MET A 361 14.07 7.00 -7.71
N GLU A 362 13.95 6.72 -9.00
CA GLU A 362 14.46 7.66 -10.01
C GLU A 362 13.66 8.97 -9.91
N TYR A 363 14.37 10.09 -9.90
CA TYR A 363 13.73 11.40 -9.84
C TYR A 363 13.04 11.67 -11.19
N PRO A 364 11.73 11.95 -11.20
CA PRO A 364 11.01 12.09 -12.44
C PRO A 364 11.37 13.40 -13.16
N ASP A 365 11.71 13.32 -14.44
CA ASP A 365 11.78 14.46 -15.35
C ASP A 365 10.81 14.24 -16.51
N PHE A 366 9.55 14.66 -16.30
CA PHE A 366 8.50 14.54 -17.29
C PHE A 366 8.75 15.42 -18.53
N LYS A 367 9.49 16.52 -18.39
CA LYS A 367 9.79 17.44 -19.49
C LYS A 367 10.85 16.90 -20.45
N SER A 368 11.62 15.91 -20.02
CA SER A 368 12.55 15.20 -20.89
C SER A 368 11.90 14.20 -21.86
N TYR A 369 10.62 13.84 -21.64
CA TYR A 369 9.90 12.78 -22.36
C TYR A 369 10.63 11.44 -22.38
N LYS A 370 11.42 11.16 -21.33
CA LYS A 370 12.10 9.88 -21.15
C LYS A 370 11.30 8.97 -20.23
N ARG A 371 11.48 7.65 -20.43
CA ARG A 371 10.97 6.66 -19.49
C ARG A 371 11.67 6.84 -18.15
N ILE A 372 10.91 6.69 -17.08
CA ILE A 372 11.39 6.81 -15.71
C ILE A 372 11.32 5.42 -15.09
N SER A 373 12.41 4.93 -14.54
CA SER A 373 12.44 3.68 -13.79
C SER A 373 11.76 3.87 -12.43
N ASN A 374 11.01 2.86 -11.99
CA ASN A 374 10.46 2.86 -10.64
C ASN A 374 11.55 2.73 -9.55
N LEU A 375 12.80 2.42 -9.89
CA LEU A 375 13.92 2.28 -8.96
C LEU A 375 15.17 2.92 -9.54
N LYS A 376 15.99 3.59 -8.70
CA LYS A 376 17.32 4.04 -9.13
C LYS A 376 18.15 2.83 -9.58
N SER A 377 18.82 2.96 -10.72
CA SER A 377 19.90 2.04 -11.07
C SER A 377 21.00 2.16 -10.02
N LYS A 378 21.47 1.03 -9.50
CA LYS A 378 22.61 0.99 -8.57
C LYS A 378 23.92 1.29 -9.28
#